data_AF-A0A8D8BL78-F1
#
_entry.id   AF-A0A8D8BL78-F1
#
_cell.length_a   1.000
_cell.length_b   1.000
_cell.length_c   1.000
_cell.angle_alpha   90.00
_cell.angle_beta   90.00
_cell.angle_gamma   90.00
#
_symmetry.space_group_name_H-M   'P 1'
#
loop_
_entity.id
_entity.type
_entity.pdbx_description
1 polymer ?
#
loop_
_entity_poly.entity_id
_entity_poly.type
_entity_poly.pdbx_seq_one_letter_code
_entity_poly.pdbx_strand_id
1 'polypeptide(L)'
;LKIANKLYIANKFTVKSSFQEVAEKSFLSKVESVNFQESGKIARKINNWVEKKTNNKIKNIVSPFSLHPTSQIVLISAIHFKGTWKHQFRPRKTAPEPFWIRPTESMRVPMMKIKKHFRYGMIEELDSAALKLSYKDSDLSMLILLPNKRDGLNELEDKLLNTNIPDLLSRMRKREVEVLLPAFKIEIGFDLTETLAKLGCGTMFTDRADFSNVIVEKSEPIKVSRIVHKVYIEVKEKGTEAAAATVYRFRSVGIENIKVPPPKFIADHPFYFALLDKHLNLVVFNGRLVNPRQ
;
A
#
# COMPACT_ATOMS: atom_id res chain seq x y z
N LEU A 1 0.77 -9.05 5.28
CA LEU A 1 -0.32 -8.14 4.88
C LEU A 1 -1.55 -8.44 5.74
N LYS A 2 -2.23 -7.42 6.26
CA LYS A 2 -3.51 -7.56 6.95
C LYS A 2 -4.50 -6.59 6.32
N ILE A 3 -5.65 -7.10 5.93
CA ILE A 3 -6.76 -6.33 5.37
C ILE A 3 -7.95 -6.50 6.31
N ALA A 4 -8.63 -5.41 6.61
CA ALA A 4 -9.82 -5.39 7.45
C ALA A 4 -10.91 -4.64 6.71
N ASN A 5 -11.88 -5.38 6.17
CA ASN A 5 -13.05 -4.82 5.52
C ASN A 5 -14.28 -5.13 6.38
N LYS A 6 -15.17 -4.15 6.53
CA LYS A 6 -16.44 -4.33 7.24
C LYS A 6 -17.51 -3.38 6.74
N LEU A 7 -18.73 -3.90 6.66
CA LEU A 7 -19.92 -3.13 6.33
C LEU A 7 -20.74 -2.93 7.61
N TYR A 8 -21.02 -1.67 7.94
CA TYR A 8 -21.93 -1.29 9.01
C TYR A 8 -23.22 -0.76 8.40
N ILE A 9 -24.36 -1.30 8.82
CA ILE A 9 -25.69 -0.91 8.34
C ILE A 9 -26.55 -0.44 9.51
N ALA A 10 -27.40 0.56 9.27
CA ALA A 10 -28.32 1.06 10.27
C ALA A 10 -29.30 -0.04 10.69
N ASN A 11 -29.52 -0.17 12.00
CA ASN A 11 -30.33 -1.23 12.60
C ASN A 11 -31.82 -1.22 12.24
N LYS A 12 -32.32 -0.12 11.66
CA LYS A 12 -33.65 -0.06 11.06
C LYS A 12 -33.81 -0.93 9.81
N PHE A 13 -32.71 -1.42 9.23
CA PHE A 13 -32.73 -2.30 8.06
C PHE A 13 -32.42 -3.74 8.43
N THR A 14 -33.28 -4.66 8.00
CA THR A 14 -33.04 -6.11 8.11
C THR A 14 -32.25 -6.60 6.90
N VAL A 15 -31.03 -7.09 7.14
CA VAL A 15 -30.15 -7.61 6.10
C VAL A 15 -30.57 -9.02 5.70
N LYS A 16 -30.60 -9.32 4.40
CA LYS A 16 -30.85 -10.67 3.87
C LYS A 16 -29.76 -11.64 4.33
N SER A 17 -30.17 -12.82 4.79
CA SER A 17 -29.25 -13.90 5.17
C SER A 17 -28.34 -14.31 4.02
N SER A 18 -28.86 -14.37 2.79
CA SER A 18 -28.09 -14.66 1.58
C SER A 18 -26.96 -13.65 1.35
N PHE A 19 -27.20 -12.37 1.62
CA PHE A 19 -26.16 -11.34 1.51
C PHE A 19 -25.11 -11.48 2.62
N GLN A 20 -25.53 -11.75 3.86
CA GLN A 20 -24.61 -11.99 4.98
C GLN A 20 -23.67 -13.17 4.68
N GLU A 21 -24.22 -14.26 4.15
CA GLU A 21 -23.45 -15.46 3.80
C GLU A 21 -22.39 -15.16 2.74
N VAL A 22 -22.75 -14.44 1.67
CA VAL A 22 -21.80 -14.00 0.64
C VAL A 22 -20.73 -13.08 1.23
N ALA A 23 -21.11 -12.12 2.07
CA ALA A 23 -20.16 -11.20 2.71
C ALA A 23 -19.15 -11.96 3.60
N GLU A 24 -19.61 -12.94 4.37
CA GLU A 24 -18.74 -13.73 5.25
C GLU A 24 -17.87 -14.71 4.47
N LYS A 25 -18.42 -15.45 3.50
CA LYS A 25 -17.69 -16.49 2.76
C LYS A 25 -16.74 -15.93 1.72
N SER A 26 -17.18 -14.94 0.93
CA SER A 26 -16.42 -14.44 -0.21
C SER A 26 -15.52 -13.25 0.14
N PHE A 27 -15.98 -12.37 1.03
CA PHE A 27 -15.26 -11.14 1.39
C PHE A 27 -14.61 -11.20 2.77
N LEU A 28 -14.78 -12.30 3.51
CA LEU A 28 -14.30 -12.50 4.88
C LEU A 28 -14.71 -11.33 5.80
N SER A 29 -15.87 -10.75 5.53
CA SER A 29 -16.36 -9.51 6.13
C SER A 29 -17.78 -9.73 6.65
N LYS A 30 -17.97 -9.58 7.96
CA LYS A 30 -19.32 -9.61 8.55
C LYS A 30 -20.04 -8.30 8.25
N VAL A 31 -21.32 -8.38 7.93
CA VAL A 31 -22.22 -7.21 7.98
C VAL A 31 -22.66 -7.01 9.41
N GLU A 32 -22.53 -5.79 9.93
CA GLU A 32 -22.93 -5.49 11.30
C GLU A 32 -24.01 -4.41 11.36
N SER A 33 -25.12 -4.76 11.99
CA SER A 33 -26.21 -3.84 12.31
C SER A 33 -25.83 -2.95 13.49
N VAL A 34 -26.00 -1.63 13.35
CA VAL A 34 -25.62 -0.63 14.37
C VAL A 34 -26.63 0.51 14.45
N ASN A 35 -26.71 1.15 15.62
CA ASN A 35 -27.46 2.39 15.81
C ASN A 35 -26.52 3.60 15.60
N PHE A 36 -26.61 4.27 14.45
CA PHE A 36 -25.77 5.44 14.16
C PHE A 36 -26.10 6.69 14.99
N GLN A 37 -27.24 6.72 15.68
CA GLN A 37 -27.54 7.77 16.66
C GLN A 37 -26.55 7.74 17.85
N GLU A 38 -25.99 6.58 18.16
CA GLU A 38 -24.94 6.40 19.18
C GLU A 38 -23.53 6.60 18.60
N SER A 39 -23.32 7.66 17.81
CA SER A 39 -22.12 7.88 16.99
C SER A 39 -20.80 7.71 17.76
N GLY A 40 -20.71 8.21 19.00
CA GLY A 40 -19.52 8.04 19.85
C GLY A 40 -19.25 6.59 20.29
N LYS A 41 -20.27 5.78 20.49
CA LYS A 41 -20.13 4.35 20.80
C LYS A 41 -19.76 3.57 19.55
N ILE A 42 -20.40 3.87 18.41
CA ILE A 42 -20.14 3.20 17.14
C ILE A 42 -18.74 3.54 16.62
N ALA A 43 -18.29 4.79 16.71
CA ALA A 43 -16.93 5.17 16.34
C ALA A 43 -15.88 4.40 17.17
N ARG A 44 -16.05 4.32 18.50
CA ARG A 44 -15.17 3.51 19.37
C ARG A 44 -15.18 2.04 18.96
N LYS A 45 -16.35 1.47 18.67
CA LYS A 45 -16.50 0.08 18.21
C LYS A 45 -15.74 -0.17 16.90
N ILE A 46 -15.91 0.71 15.92
CA ILE A 46 -15.21 0.64 14.63
C ILE A 46 -13.70 0.74 14.84
N ASN A 47 -13.24 1.73 15.60
CA ASN A 47 -11.81 1.96 15.85
C ASN A 47 -11.17 0.76 16.57
N ASN A 48 -11.79 0.23 17.62
CA ASN A 48 -11.29 -0.93 18.35
C ASN A 48 -11.20 -2.18 17.45
N TRP A 49 -12.20 -2.39 16.60
CA TRP A 49 -12.20 -3.51 15.66
C TRP A 49 -11.07 -3.38 14.62
N VAL A 50 -10.87 -2.18 14.05
CA VAL A 50 -9.78 -1.93 13.09
C VAL A 50 -8.42 -2.05 13.76
N GLU A 51 -8.23 -1.51 14.97
CA GLU A 51 -6.98 -1.63 15.71
C GLU A 51 -6.61 -3.10 15.94
N LYS A 52 -7.56 -3.91 16.41
CA LYS A 52 -7.35 -5.35 16.62
C LYS A 52 -6.98 -6.08 15.33
N LYS A 53 -7.60 -5.72 14.20
CA LYS A 53 -7.32 -6.35 12.89
C LYS A 53 -6.01 -5.88 12.25
N THR A 54 -5.48 -4.74 12.67
CA THR A 54 -4.31 -4.08 12.08
C THR A 54 -3.09 -4.06 13.01
N ASN A 55 -3.05 -4.92 14.03
CA ASN A 55 -1.97 -4.97 15.04
C ASN A 55 -1.73 -3.60 15.71
N ASN A 56 -2.81 -2.87 16.01
CA ASN A 56 -2.81 -1.56 16.66
C ASN A 56 -2.07 -0.46 15.87
N LYS A 57 -1.87 -0.66 14.55
CA LYS A 57 -1.20 0.30 13.67
C LYS A 57 -2.13 1.34 13.08
N ILE A 58 -3.37 0.95 12.80
CA ILE A 58 -4.39 1.87 12.29
C ILE A 58 -5.34 2.18 13.43
N LYS A 59 -5.19 3.39 13.99
CA LYS A 59 -6.04 3.92 15.05
C LYS A 59 -6.95 5.00 14.49
N ASN A 60 -8.06 5.24 15.19
CA ASN A 60 -8.96 6.37 14.92
C ASN A 60 -9.32 6.50 13.43
N ILE A 61 -9.76 5.40 12.80
CA ILE A 61 -10.14 5.40 11.39
C ILE A 61 -11.37 6.28 11.14
N VAL A 62 -12.25 6.40 12.14
CA VAL A 62 -13.41 7.29 12.12
C VAL A 62 -13.44 8.12 13.40
N SER A 63 -13.95 9.35 13.30
CA SER A 63 -14.28 10.16 14.46
C SER A 63 -15.78 10.08 14.76
N PRO A 64 -16.23 10.31 16.01
CA PRO A 64 -17.65 10.39 16.30
C PRO A 64 -18.39 11.41 15.42
N PHE A 65 -17.74 12.55 15.13
CA PHE A 65 -18.26 13.61 14.26
C PHE A 65 -18.34 13.20 12.79
N SER A 66 -17.58 12.17 12.39
CA SER A 66 -17.57 11.67 11.01
C SER A 66 -18.72 10.69 10.73
N LEU A 67 -19.48 10.29 11.75
CA LEU A 67 -20.65 9.41 11.64
C LEU A 67 -21.93 10.22 11.89
N HIS A 68 -22.71 10.43 10.83
CA HIS A 68 -23.96 11.17 10.95
C HIS A 68 -25.06 10.27 11.53
N PRO A 69 -25.96 10.76 12.41
CA PRO A 69 -27.06 9.97 12.97
C PRO A 69 -27.99 9.34 11.92
N THR A 70 -28.09 9.97 10.73
CA THR A 70 -28.89 9.46 9.60
C THR A 70 -28.11 8.56 8.64
N SER A 71 -26.86 8.18 8.96
CA SER A 71 -26.09 7.26 8.14
C SER A 71 -26.84 5.93 8.00
N GLN A 72 -26.81 5.35 6.82
CA GLN A 72 -27.51 4.11 6.48
C GLN A 72 -26.53 2.97 6.27
N ILE A 73 -25.52 3.16 5.42
CA ILE A 73 -24.41 2.22 5.23
C ILE A 73 -23.07 2.96 5.34
N VAL A 74 -22.16 2.42 6.15
CA VAL A 74 -20.77 2.86 6.25
C VAL A 74 -19.86 1.68 5.95
N LEU A 75 -19.02 1.84 4.92
CA LEU A 75 -18.00 0.87 4.55
C LEU A 75 -16.66 1.27 5.14
N ILE A 76 -16.02 0.33 5.83
CA ILE A 76 -14.69 0.52 6.42
C ILE A 76 -13.73 -0.45 5.74
N SER A 77 -12.63 0.08 5.22
CA SER A 77 -11.51 -0.69 4.70
C SER A 77 -10.21 -0.20 5.32
N ALA A 78 -9.43 -1.11 5.89
CA ALA A 78 -8.13 -0.78 6.46
C ALA A 78 -7.07 -1.78 6.00
N ILE A 79 -5.93 -1.27 5.54
CA ILE A 79 -4.82 -2.08 5.04
C ILE A 79 -3.56 -1.78 5.84
N HIS A 80 -3.03 -2.81 6.50
CA HIS A 80 -1.74 -2.76 7.19
C HIS A 80 -0.76 -3.70 6.50
N PHE A 81 0.29 -3.12 5.92
CA PHE A 81 1.39 -3.88 5.35
C PHE A 81 2.68 -3.71 6.16
N LYS A 82 3.21 -4.86 6.60
CA LYS A 82 4.54 -5.02 7.17
C LYS A 82 5.12 -6.33 6.66
N GLY A 83 6.22 -6.25 5.93
CA GLY A 83 6.93 -7.40 5.39
C GLY A 83 8.38 -7.41 5.86
N THR A 84 8.98 -8.60 5.89
CA THR A 84 10.42 -8.76 6.13
C THR A 84 11.10 -8.95 4.78
N TRP A 85 12.13 -8.17 4.46
CA TRP A 85 12.85 -8.32 3.19
C TRP A 85 13.51 -9.69 3.07
N LYS A 86 13.53 -10.27 1.86
CA LYS A 86 14.37 -11.44 1.55
C LYS A 86 15.86 -11.11 1.66
N HIS A 87 16.24 -9.90 1.26
CA HIS A 87 17.57 -9.34 1.42
C HIS A 87 17.47 -8.11 2.32
N GLN A 88 17.69 -8.29 3.61
CA GLN A 88 17.53 -7.24 4.62
C GLN A 88 18.66 -6.22 4.58
N PHE A 89 18.30 -4.96 4.77
CA PHE A 89 19.26 -3.88 4.95
C PHE A 89 19.90 -4.02 6.34
N ARG A 90 21.19 -3.68 6.46
CA ARG A 90 21.88 -3.70 7.76
C ARG A 90 21.67 -2.34 8.42
N PRO A 91 21.08 -2.25 9.64
CA PRO A 91 20.88 -0.97 10.32
C PRO A 91 22.16 -0.14 10.46
N ARG A 92 23.30 -0.78 10.69
CA ARG A 92 24.62 -0.11 10.76
C ARG A 92 25.07 0.58 9.46
N LYS A 93 24.41 0.28 8.32
CA LYS A 93 24.68 0.92 7.02
C LYS A 93 23.66 2.01 6.68
N THR A 94 22.62 2.19 7.48
CA THR A 94 21.67 3.29 7.33
C THR A 94 22.32 4.56 7.84
N ALA A 95 22.29 5.63 7.04
CA ALA A 95 22.84 6.93 7.40
C ALA A 95 21.92 8.06 6.92
N PRO A 96 21.96 9.25 7.55
CA PRO A 96 21.24 10.42 7.06
C PRO A 96 21.79 10.90 5.71
N GLU A 97 21.02 10.75 4.63
CA GLU A 97 21.36 11.20 3.26
C GLU A 97 20.29 12.18 2.75
N PRO A 98 20.60 13.06 1.78
CA PRO A 98 19.61 13.95 1.19
C PRO A 98 18.52 13.17 0.44
N PHE A 99 17.28 13.64 0.57
CA PHE A 99 16.13 13.30 -0.25
C PHE A 99 15.53 14.60 -0.80
N TRP A 100 15.50 14.74 -2.12
CA TRP A 100 15.07 15.91 -2.87
C TRP A 100 13.55 15.92 -3.01
N ILE A 101 12.85 16.63 -2.13
CA ILE A 101 11.39 16.79 -2.21
C ILE A 101 10.97 17.70 -3.37
N ARG A 102 11.89 18.53 -3.85
CA ARG A 102 11.80 19.34 -5.08
C ARG A 102 13.19 19.40 -5.75
N PRO A 103 13.31 19.86 -7.01
CA PRO A 103 14.62 19.93 -7.69
C PRO A 103 15.72 20.65 -6.91
N THR A 104 15.36 21.68 -6.13
CA THR A 104 16.27 22.53 -5.36
C THR A 104 16.11 22.40 -3.83
N GLU A 105 15.15 21.62 -3.35
CA GLU A 105 14.84 21.49 -1.93
C GLU A 105 15.04 20.04 -1.48
N SER A 106 15.87 19.83 -0.45
CA SER A 106 16.13 18.50 0.09
C SER A 106 16.05 18.46 1.61
N MET A 107 15.83 17.26 2.14
CA MET A 107 15.87 16.97 3.56
C MET A 107 16.68 15.72 3.84
N ARG A 108 17.29 15.62 5.02
CA ARG A 108 18.03 14.41 5.40
C ARG A 108 17.09 13.32 5.90
N VAL A 109 17.23 12.11 5.38
CA VAL A 109 16.38 10.97 5.69
C VAL A 109 17.24 9.74 6.03
N PRO A 110 16.76 8.81 6.87
CA PRO A 110 17.46 7.55 7.11
C PRO A 110 17.50 6.72 5.82
N MET A 111 18.63 6.77 5.11
CA MET A 111 18.80 6.10 3.83
C MET A 111 19.45 4.73 4.04
N MET A 112 18.68 3.68 3.84
CA MET A 112 19.12 2.30 3.99
C MET A 112 19.98 1.89 2.79
N LYS A 113 21.07 1.15 3.03
CA LYS A 113 22.00 0.73 1.97
C LYS A 113 22.19 -0.78 1.90
N ILE A 114 22.11 -1.35 0.71
CA ILE A 114 22.42 -2.77 0.47
C ILE A 114 23.02 -2.98 -0.92
N LYS A 115 23.97 -3.91 -1.03
CA LYS A 115 24.53 -4.36 -2.30
C LYS A 115 24.30 -5.86 -2.44
N LYS A 116 23.36 -6.24 -3.32
CA LYS A 116 22.93 -7.64 -3.55
C LYS A 116 22.36 -7.79 -4.96
N HIS A 117 21.98 -9.03 -5.31
CA HIS A 117 21.33 -9.31 -6.58
C HIS A 117 19.83 -9.01 -6.50
N PHE A 118 19.36 -8.10 -7.34
CA PHE A 118 17.96 -7.73 -7.47
C PHE A 118 17.52 -7.81 -8.92
N ARG A 119 16.21 -7.89 -9.15
CA ARG A 119 15.64 -7.61 -10.47
C ARG A 119 15.66 -6.09 -10.66
N TYR A 120 16.33 -5.64 -11.71
CA TYR A 120 16.56 -4.23 -12.01
C TYR A 120 16.60 -4.01 -13.52
N GLY A 121 16.17 -2.85 -13.98
CA GLY A 121 16.25 -2.44 -15.38
C GLY A 121 15.95 -0.95 -15.54
N MET A 122 16.47 -0.35 -16.61
CA MET A 122 16.00 0.95 -17.08
C MET A 122 14.78 0.70 -17.98
N ILE A 123 13.72 1.48 -17.78
CA ILE A 123 12.48 1.40 -18.54
C ILE A 123 12.40 2.68 -19.36
N GLU A 124 12.86 2.62 -20.61
CA GLU A 124 13.02 3.78 -21.49
C GLU A 124 11.69 4.49 -21.74
N GLU A 125 10.60 3.75 -21.92
CA GLU A 125 9.28 4.30 -22.19
C GLU A 125 8.78 5.14 -21.00
N LEU A 126 9.17 4.75 -19.78
CA LEU A 126 8.84 5.43 -18.53
C LEU A 126 9.87 6.49 -18.12
N ASP A 127 11.00 6.64 -18.84
CA ASP A 127 12.15 7.44 -18.41
C ASP A 127 12.52 7.21 -16.93
N SER A 128 12.55 5.93 -16.53
CA SER A 128 12.63 5.53 -15.12
C SER A 128 13.49 4.29 -14.90
N ALA A 129 14.15 4.20 -13.76
CA ALA A 129 14.76 2.98 -13.25
C ALA A 129 13.73 2.15 -12.46
N ALA A 130 13.71 0.84 -12.69
CA ALA A 130 12.87 -0.11 -11.98
C ALA A 130 13.70 -1.00 -11.04
N LEU A 131 13.24 -1.19 -9.81
CA LEU A 131 13.83 -2.10 -8.83
C LEU A 131 12.76 -2.97 -8.19
N LYS A 132 12.99 -4.28 -8.13
CA LYS A 132 12.09 -5.24 -7.47
C LYS A 132 12.75 -5.87 -6.24
N LEU A 133 12.13 -5.67 -5.09
CA LEU A 133 12.55 -6.15 -3.77
C LEU A 133 11.57 -7.22 -3.26
N SER A 134 12.01 -8.47 -3.16
CA SER A 134 11.18 -9.57 -2.64
C SER A 134 11.11 -9.57 -1.12
N TYR A 135 9.95 -9.96 -0.58
CA TYR A 135 9.80 -10.26 0.83
C TYR A 135 10.19 -11.72 1.11
N LYS A 136 10.62 -11.99 2.34
CA LYS A 136 10.99 -13.33 2.83
C LYS A 136 9.71 -14.17 2.98
N ASP A 137 9.80 -15.46 2.66
CA ASP A 137 8.75 -16.47 2.86
C ASP A 137 7.37 -16.02 2.36
N SER A 138 7.33 -15.29 1.23
CA SER A 138 6.11 -14.81 0.61
C SER A 138 6.29 -14.53 -0.89
N ASP A 139 5.17 -14.55 -1.59
CA ASP A 139 5.06 -14.19 -3.02
C ASP A 139 4.89 -12.70 -3.26
N LEU A 140 4.96 -11.91 -2.18
CA LEU A 140 4.90 -10.47 -2.23
C LEU A 140 6.26 -9.88 -2.60
N SER A 141 6.22 -8.80 -3.37
CA SER A 141 7.39 -8.02 -3.71
C SER A 141 7.05 -6.55 -3.87
N MET A 142 7.98 -5.67 -3.53
CA MET A 142 7.85 -4.25 -3.82
C MET A 142 8.54 -3.94 -5.14
N LEU A 143 7.80 -3.39 -6.09
CA LEU A 143 8.32 -2.71 -7.26
C LEU A 143 8.49 -1.23 -6.92
N ILE A 144 9.63 -0.65 -7.26
CA ILE A 144 9.90 0.79 -7.17
C ILE A 144 10.25 1.26 -8.57
N LEU A 145 9.59 2.32 -9.00
CA LEU A 145 9.86 3.03 -10.24
C LEU A 145 10.33 4.44 -9.86
N LEU A 146 11.59 4.69 -10.15
CA LEU A 146 12.27 5.95 -9.85
C LEU A 146 12.48 6.69 -11.17
N PRO A 147 11.82 7.83 -11.39
CA PRO A 147 12.08 8.68 -12.55
C PRO A 147 13.56 9.04 -12.68
N ASN A 148 14.05 9.26 -13.89
CA ASN A 148 15.43 9.72 -14.08
C ASN A 148 15.60 11.19 -13.65
N LYS A 149 14.53 11.99 -13.75
CA LYS A 149 14.46 13.39 -13.30
C LYS A 149 13.85 13.49 -11.91
N ARG A 150 14.38 14.40 -11.07
CA ARG A 150 13.91 14.60 -9.69
C ARG A 150 12.43 14.99 -9.57
N ASP A 151 11.91 15.68 -10.57
CA ASP A 151 10.51 16.12 -10.68
C ASP A 151 9.67 15.25 -11.63
N GLY A 152 10.23 14.17 -12.19
CA GLY A 152 9.60 13.36 -13.23
C GLY A 152 8.49 12.40 -12.76
N LEU A 153 8.03 12.52 -11.51
CA LEU A 153 7.05 11.59 -10.95
C LEU A 153 5.67 11.72 -11.60
N ASN A 154 5.24 12.95 -11.93
CA ASN A 154 3.93 13.16 -12.56
C ASN A 154 3.89 12.54 -13.97
N GLU A 155 4.94 12.76 -14.77
CA GLU A 155 5.06 12.17 -16.10
C GLU A 155 5.14 10.64 -16.04
N LEU A 156 5.78 10.09 -15.01
CA LEU A 156 5.76 8.66 -14.74
C LEU A 156 4.33 8.17 -14.44
N GLU A 157 3.57 8.87 -13.59
CA GLU A 157 2.18 8.51 -13.26
C GLU A 157 1.27 8.51 -14.48
N ASP A 158 1.39 9.50 -15.37
CA ASP A 158 0.62 9.57 -16.61
C ASP A 158 0.93 8.40 -17.55
N LYS A 159 2.21 8.07 -17.71
CA LYS A 159 2.64 6.92 -18.54
C LYS A 159 2.23 5.58 -17.95
N LEU A 160 2.15 5.48 -16.62
CA LEU A 160 1.74 4.26 -15.93
C LEU A 160 0.30 3.84 -16.23
N LEU A 161 -0.58 4.78 -16.56
CA LEU A 161 -1.98 4.49 -16.92
C LEU A 161 -2.10 3.49 -18.09
N ASN A 162 -1.15 3.53 -19.02
CA ASN A 162 -1.11 2.65 -20.20
C ASN A 162 -0.04 1.56 -20.11
N THR A 163 0.57 1.37 -18.93
CA THR A 163 1.69 0.45 -18.76
C THR A 163 1.24 -0.93 -18.29
N ASN A 164 1.65 -1.96 -19.02
CA ASN A 164 1.49 -3.34 -18.59
C ASN A 164 2.61 -3.72 -17.59
N ILE A 165 2.27 -3.81 -16.30
CA ILE A 165 3.24 -4.16 -15.25
C ILE A 165 3.88 -5.54 -15.47
N PRO A 166 3.15 -6.62 -15.81
CA PRO A 166 3.76 -7.90 -16.18
C PRO A 166 4.83 -7.80 -17.28
N ASP A 167 4.56 -7.05 -18.35
CA ASP A 167 5.54 -6.82 -19.42
C ASP A 167 6.79 -6.09 -18.90
N LEU A 168 6.60 -5.00 -18.14
CA LEU A 168 7.70 -4.26 -17.51
C LEU A 168 8.58 -5.18 -16.67
N LEU A 169 7.97 -6.08 -15.87
CA LEU A 169 8.69 -7.04 -15.03
C LEU A 169 9.48 -8.08 -15.83
N SER A 170 9.07 -8.38 -17.07
CA SER A 170 9.75 -9.33 -17.95
C SER A 170 11.06 -8.74 -18.50
N ARG A 171 11.11 -7.42 -18.70
CA ARG A 171 12.27 -6.67 -19.21
C ARG A 171 13.35 -6.45 -18.15
N MET A 172 13.01 -6.58 -16.86
CA MET A 172 13.97 -6.47 -15.75
C MET A 172 14.86 -7.72 -15.62
N ARG A 173 16.17 -7.52 -15.43
CA ARG A 173 17.15 -8.61 -15.28
C ARG A 173 17.67 -8.71 -13.87
N LYS A 174 17.97 -9.94 -13.42
CA LYS A 174 18.61 -10.16 -12.11
C LYS A 174 20.10 -9.83 -12.22
N ARG A 175 20.58 -8.82 -11.49
CA ARG A 175 22.00 -8.42 -11.45
C ARG A 175 22.36 -7.84 -10.09
N GLU A 176 23.64 -7.75 -9.78
CA GLU A 176 24.10 -7.05 -8.59
C GLU A 176 23.82 -5.54 -8.73
N VAL A 177 23.20 -4.95 -7.71
CA VAL A 177 22.84 -3.52 -7.65
C VAL A 177 23.18 -3.00 -6.26
N GLU A 178 23.75 -1.80 -6.19
CA GLU A 178 23.85 -1.04 -4.96
C GLU A 178 22.58 -0.18 -4.79
N VAL A 179 21.77 -0.50 -3.79
CA VAL A 179 20.46 0.12 -3.54
C VAL A 179 20.56 1.04 -2.34
N LEU A 180 20.15 2.29 -2.53
CA LEU A 180 19.88 3.28 -1.50
C LEU A 180 18.38 3.55 -1.50
N LEU A 181 17.71 3.26 -0.38
CA LEU A 181 16.26 3.41 -0.24
C LEU A 181 15.95 4.06 1.11
N PRO A 182 15.15 5.14 1.17
CA PRO A 182 14.76 5.75 2.44
C PRO A 182 13.94 4.76 3.25
N ALA A 183 14.17 4.71 4.56
CA ALA A 183 13.18 4.16 5.48
C ALA A 183 12.05 5.19 5.60
N PHE A 184 10.81 4.75 5.43
CA PHE A 184 9.63 5.62 5.47
C PHE A 184 8.44 4.90 6.09
N LYS A 185 7.49 5.70 6.58
CA LYS A 185 6.19 5.24 7.05
C LYS A 185 5.15 6.12 6.37
N ILE A 186 4.11 5.52 5.79
CA ILE A 186 2.95 6.24 5.29
C ILE A 186 1.74 5.76 6.08
N GLU A 187 1.01 6.71 6.66
CA GLU A 187 -0.28 6.49 7.29
C GLU A 187 -1.28 7.51 6.74
N ILE A 188 -2.19 7.08 5.88
CA ILE A 188 -3.14 7.97 5.20
C ILE A 188 -4.54 7.40 5.23
N GLY A 189 -5.52 8.27 5.48
CA GLY A 189 -6.94 7.96 5.46
C GLY A 189 -7.65 8.77 4.38
N PHE A 190 -8.62 8.14 3.72
CA PHE A 190 -9.43 8.73 2.67
C PHE A 190 -10.90 8.51 2.97
N ASP A 191 -11.70 9.51 2.63
CA ASP A 191 -13.10 9.30 2.33
C ASP A 191 -13.24 9.10 0.82
N LEU A 192 -13.60 7.89 0.40
CA LEU A 192 -13.69 7.55 -1.02
C LEU A 192 -15.03 7.95 -1.64
N THR A 193 -15.96 8.50 -0.86
CA THR A 193 -17.32 8.83 -1.32
C THR A 193 -17.30 9.78 -2.52
N GLU A 194 -16.62 10.92 -2.41
CA GLU A 194 -16.54 11.90 -3.50
C GLU A 194 -15.72 11.38 -4.68
N THR A 195 -14.60 10.71 -4.42
CA THR A 195 -13.74 10.15 -5.46
C THR A 195 -14.47 9.10 -6.30
N LEU A 196 -15.18 8.16 -5.66
CA LEU A 196 -15.95 7.15 -6.37
C LEU A 196 -17.15 7.74 -7.11
N ALA A 197 -17.76 8.80 -6.59
CA ALA A 197 -18.81 9.53 -7.31
C ALA A 197 -18.27 10.14 -8.61
N LYS A 198 -17.09 10.79 -8.56
CA LYS A 198 -16.40 11.34 -9.75
C LYS A 198 -15.98 10.26 -10.76
N LEU A 199 -15.72 9.04 -10.29
CA LEU A 199 -15.39 7.89 -11.13
C LEU A 199 -16.61 7.15 -11.70
N GLY A 200 -17.83 7.68 -11.52
CA GLY A 200 -19.06 7.13 -12.11
C GLY A 200 -19.87 6.22 -11.20
N CYS A 201 -19.42 5.96 -9.96
CA CYS A 201 -20.18 5.18 -8.98
C CYS A 201 -21.15 6.04 -8.15
N GLY A 202 -21.55 7.22 -8.62
CA GLY A 202 -22.30 8.21 -7.86
C GLY A 202 -23.68 7.75 -7.35
N THR A 203 -24.39 6.92 -8.13
CA THR A 203 -25.78 6.50 -7.84
C THR A 203 -25.92 5.88 -6.45
N MET A 204 -24.90 5.14 -5.98
CA MET A 204 -24.91 4.44 -4.70
C MET A 204 -25.00 5.36 -3.47
N PHE A 205 -24.68 6.65 -3.65
CA PHE A 205 -24.71 7.68 -2.61
C PHE A 205 -25.99 8.53 -2.64
N THR A 206 -26.93 8.22 -3.54
CA THR A 206 -28.18 8.96 -3.75
C THR A 206 -29.40 8.12 -3.40
N ASP A 207 -30.58 8.73 -3.35
CA ASP A 207 -31.85 8.01 -3.12
C ASP A 207 -32.30 7.16 -4.33
N ARG A 208 -31.54 7.21 -5.44
CA ARG A 208 -31.72 6.32 -6.60
C ARG A 208 -30.94 5.01 -6.46
N ALA A 209 -30.19 4.82 -5.37
CA ALA A 209 -29.45 3.59 -5.12
C ALA A 209 -30.40 2.39 -5.01
N ASP A 210 -30.06 1.27 -5.68
CA ASP A 210 -30.78 0.02 -5.54
C ASP A 210 -29.92 -1.02 -4.79
N PHE A 211 -30.16 -1.15 -3.49
CA PHE A 211 -29.61 -2.23 -2.66
C PHE A 211 -30.69 -3.25 -2.25
N SER A 212 -31.66 -3.50 -3.12
CA SER A 212 -32.72 -4.50 -2.91
C SER A 212 -32.24 -5.90 -2.56
N ASN A 213 -31.06 -6.28 -3.02
CA ASN A 213 -30.45 -7.59 -2.72
C ASN A 213 -29.72 -7.62 -1.37
N VAL A 214 -29.60 -6.48 -0.68
CA VAL A 214 -28.95 -6.38 0.63
C VAL A 214 -29.98 -6.48 1.76
N ILE A 215 -31.16 -5.88 1.60
CA ILE A 215 -32.18 -5.78 2.65
C ILE A 215 -33.45 -6.57 2.31
N VAL A 216 -34.16 -7.04 3.34
CA VAL A 216 -35.37 -7.88 3.20
C VAL A 216 -36.58 -7.05 2.73
N GLU A 217 -36.80 -5.88 3.31
CA GLU A 217 -37.96 -5.02 3.05
C GLU A 217 -37.53 -3.65 2.51
N LYS A 218 -38.24 -3.15 1.48
CA LYS A 218 -38.03 -1.81 0.88
C LYS A 218 -38.97 -0.78 1.49
N SER A 219 -39.05 -0.68 2.81
CA SER A 219 -39.88 0.36 3.45
C SER A 219 -39.32 1.76 3.20
N GLU A 220 -37.99 1.87 3.03
CA GLU A 220 -37.31 3.13 2.72
C GLU A 220 -36.13 2.91 1.74
N PRO A 221 -35.79 3.90 0.88
CA PRO A 221 -34.57 3.86 0.09
C PRO A 221 -33.33 3.72 0.97
N ILE A 222 -32.43 2.82 0.58
CA ILE A 222 -31.16 2.60 1.25
C ILE A 222 -30.01 3.06 0.35
N LYS A 223 -29.02 3.75 0.91
CA LYS A 223 -27.83 4.25 0.21
C LYS A 223 -26.56 4.12 1.04
N VAL A 224 -25.42 4.15 0.36
CA VAL A 224 -24.12 4.28 1.02
C VAL A 224 -23.94 5.71 1.47
N SER A 225 -23.73 5.89 2.77
CA SER A 225 -23.50 7.20 3.35
C SER A 225 -22.03 7.58 3.33
N ARG A 226 -21.14 6.58 3.47
CA ARG A 226 -19.70 6.84 3.55
C ARG A 226 -18.86 5.61 3.25
N ILE A 227 -17.70 5.83 2.64
CA ILE A 227 -16.66 4.81 2.44
C ILE A 227 -15.34 5.33 3.00
N VAL A 228 -14.86 4.71 4.07
CA VAL A 228 -13.62 5.11 4.74
C VAL A 228 -12.54 4.09 4.45
N HIS A 229 -11.43 4.55 3.89
CA HIS A 229 -10.27 3.73 3.59
C HIS A 229 -9.04 4.27 4.30
N LYS A 230 -8.34 3.45 5.09
CA LYS A 230 -7.10 3.86 5.76
C LYS A 230 -5.98 2.85 5.53
N VAL A 231 -4.81 3.36 5.18
CA VAL A 231 -3.63 2.55 4.86
C VAL A 231 -2.50 2.87 5.80
N TYR A 232 -1.77 1.84 6.19
CA TYR A 232 -0.49 1.93 6.89
C TYR A 232 0.54 1.05 6.17
N ILE A 233 1.64 1.66 5.75
CA ILE A 233 2.84 0.97 5.28
C ILE A 233 4.06 1.49 6.03
N GLU A 234 4.93 0.58 6.44
CA GLU A 234 6.19 0.90 7.10
C GLU A 234 7.32 0.13 6.41
N VAL A 235 8.22 0.86 5.76
CA VAL A 235 9.43 0.35 5.11
C VAL A 235 10.62 0.67 6.00
N LYS A 236 11.25 -0.38 6.53
CA LYS A 236 12.42 -0.33 7.42
C LYS A 236 13.40 -1.43 7.06
N GLU A 237 14.52 -1.48 7.78
CA GLU A 237 15.60 -2.44 7.57
C GLU A 237 15.22 -3.89 7.92
N LYS A 238 14.32 -4.04 8.90
CA LYS A 238 14.29 -5.21 9.81
C LYS A 238 14.03 -6.56 9.13
N GLY A 239 14.90 -7.52 9.45
CA GLY A 239 14.77 -8.57 10.48
C GLY A 239 16.02 -8.50 11.41
N THR A 240 15.93 -8.79 12.71
CA THR A 240 17.09 -8.64 13.63
C THR A 240 18.03 -9.85 13.58
N GLU A 241 19.33 -9.54 13.47
CA GLU A 241 20.57 -10.26 13.78
C GLU A 241 20.85 -11.71 13.32
N ALA A 242 22.01 -11.82 12.67
CA ALA A 242 23.03 -12.84 12.93
C ALA A 242 22.61 -14.31 12.87
N ALA A 243 22.48 -14.83 11.65
CA ALA A 243 23.16 -16.07 11.33
C ALA A 243 24.38 -15.69 10.48
N ALA A 244 25.53 -15.59 11.13
CA ALA A 244 26.81 -15.49 10.47
C ALA A 244 27.03 -16.74 9.62
N ALA A 245 26.78 -16.63 8.32
CA ALA A 245 27.47 -17.47 7.35
C ALA A 245 28.42 -16.53 6.60
N THR A 246 29.55 -16.22 7.23
CA THR A 246 30.72 -15.72 6.52
C THR A 246 31.24 -16.88 5.68
N VAL A 247 30.60 -17.13 4.53
CA VAL A 247 31.23 -17.96 3.50
C VAL A 247 32.35 -17.09 2.94
N TYR A 248 33.57 -17.31 3.43
CA TYR A 248 34.78 -16.91 2.74
C TYR A 248 34.75 -17.58 1.37
N ARG A 249 34.25 -16.88 0.36
CA ARG A 249 34.58 -17.24 -1.02
C ARG A 249 36.01 -16.77 -1.24
N PHE A 250 36.94 -17.73 -1.19
CA PHE A 250 38.22 -17.57 -1.86
C PHE A 250 37.93 -17.11 -3.29
N ARG A 251 38.26 -15.85 -3.59
CA ARG A 251 38.35 -15.41 -4.98
C ARG A 251 39.67 -15.98 -5.47
N SER A 252 39.59 -16.99 -6.33
CA SER A 252 40.73 -17.37 -7.18
C SER A 252 41.20 -16.09 -7.89
N VAL A 253 42.46 -15.75 -7.68
CA VAL A 253 43.12 -14.68 -8.42
C VAL A 253 43.33 -15.21 -9.82
N GLY A 254 42.48 -14.77 -10.74
CA GLY A 254 42.55 -15.11 -12.15
C GLY A 254 42.07 -13.91 -12.97
N ILE A 255 43.02 -13.38 -13.76
CA ILE A 255 42.95 -12.44 -14.90
C ILE A 255 42.08 -11.19 -14.68
N GLU A 256 42.67 -10.00 -14.83
CA GLU A 256 42.03 -8.70 -14.74
C GLU A 256 40.93 -8.50 -15.79
N ASN A 257 39.75 -9.06 -15.53
CA ASN A 257 38.52 -8.61 -16.17
C ASN A 257 38.16 -7.26 -15.55
N ILE A 258 38.05 -6.22 -16.38
CA ILE A 258 37.56 -4.88 -16.03
C ILE A 258 36.29 -5.05 -15.18
N LYS A 259 36.40 -4.87 -13.86
CA LYS A 259 35.26 -4.98 -12.95
C LYS A 259 34.43 -3.72 -13.09
N VAL A 260 33.54 -3.69 -14.08
CA VAL A 260 32.52 -2.65 -14.20
C VAL A 260 31.77 -2.60 -12.86
N PRO A 261 31.73 -1.44 -12.18
CA PRO A 261 31.02 -1.34 -10.91
C PRO A 261 29.52 -1.62 -11.15
N PRO A 262 28.85 -2.29 -10.21
CA PRO A 262 27.42 -2.52 -10.34
C PRO A 262 26.67 -1.18 -10.38
N PRO A 263 25.52 -1.12 -11.07
CA PRO A 263 24.69 0.08 -11.06
C PRO A 263 24.29 0.46 -9.64
N LYS A 264 24.04 1.76 -9.48
CA LYS A 264 23.42 2.30 -8.28
C LYS A 264 21.96 2.59 -8.57
N PHE A 265 21.08 2.18 -7.66
CA PHE A 265 19.68 2.61 -7.61
C PHE A 265 19.53 3.47 -6.37
N ILE A 266 19.43 4.78 -6.55
CA ILE A 266 19.42 5.76 -5.46
C ILE A 266 18.06 6.43 -5.43
N ALA A 267 17.15 5.95 -4.58
CA ALA A 267 15.81 6.51 -4.43
C ALA A 267 15.84 7.76 -3.53
N ASP A 268 16.51 8.82 -3.99
CA ASP A 268 16.72 10.08 -3.26
C ASP A 268 15.76 11.21 -3.67
N HIS A 269 14.69 10.91 -4.40
CA HIS A 269 13.67 11.87 -4.84
C HIS A 269 12.34 11.14 -5.08
N PRO A 270 11.22 11.84 -5.35
CA PRO A 270 9.91 11.24 -5.44
C PRO A 270 9.84 10.04 -6.39
N PHE A 271 9.26 8.95 -5.92
CA PHE A 271 9.15 7.69 -6.67
C PHE A 271 7.80 7.04 -6.48
N TYR A 272 7.41 6.25 -7.48
CA TYR A 272 6.27 5.35 -7.40
C TYR A 272 6.69 4.01 -6.80
N PHE A 273 5.81 3.39 -6.02
CA PHE A 273 6.00 2.02 -5.57
C PHE A 273 4.69 1.23 -5.62
N ALA A 274 4.82 -0.07 -5.84
CA ALA A 274 3.71 -1.02 -5.84
C ALA A 274 4.09 -2.29 -5.08
N LEU A 275 3.14 -2.81 -4.30
CA LEU A 275 3.20 -4.14 -3.73
C LEU A 275 2.53 -5.11 -4.70
N LEU A 276 3.32 -6.05 -5.21
CA LEU A 276 2.90 -7.02 -6.20
C LEU A 276 2.72 -8.39 -5.58
N ASP A 277 1.64 -9.08 -5.96
CA ASP A 277 1.45 -10.50 -5.69
C ASP A 277 1.85 -11.32 -6.92
N LYS A 278 2.82 -12.23 -6.76
CA LYS A 278 3.36 -13.04 -7.86
C LYS A 278 2.37 -14.12 -8.34
N HIS A 279 1.48 -14.62 -7.50
CA HIS A 279 0.53 -15.66 -7.90
C HIS A 279 -0.58 -15.09 -8.77
N LEU A 280 -1.08 -13.92 -8.39
CA LEU A 280 -2.20 -13.28 -9.08
C LEU A 280 -1.76 -12.37 -10.22
N ASN A 281 -0.46 -12.05 -10.32
CA ASN A 281 0.07 -10.99 -11.20
C ASN A 281 -0.63 -9.64 -10.99
N LEU A 282 -1.06 -9.37 -9.76
CA LEU A 282 -1.82 -8.18 -9.41
C LEU A 282 -0.99 -7.18 -8.60
N VAL A 283 -1.30 -5.91 -8.82
CA VAL A 283 -0.95 -4.82 -7.91
C VAL A 283 -1.92 -4.88 -6.73
N VAL A 284 -1.42 -5.27 -5.56
CA VAL A 284 -2.22 -5.33 -4.32
C VAL A 284 -2.39 -3.95 -3.70
N PHE A 285 -1.34 -3.13 -3.83
CA PHE A 285 -1.29 -1.77 -3.31
C PHE A 285 -0.30 -0.97 -4.13
N ASN A 286 -0.56 0.32 -4.33
CA ASN A 286 0.42 1.23 -4.89
C ASN A 286 0.36 2.60 -4.22
N GLY A 287 1.38 3.40 -4.46
CA GLY A 287 1.44 4.76 -3.99
C GLY A 287 2.69 5.46 -4.47
N ARG A 288 2.83 6.72 -4.05
CA ARG A 288 4.00 7.54 -4.28
C ARG A 288 4.62 7.96 -2.96
N LEU A 289 5.95 8.03 -2.93
CA LEU A 289 6.67 8.65 -1.84
C LEU A 289 7.18 10.01 -2.29
N VAL A 290 6.49 11.10 -1.90
CA VAL A 290 6.92 12.47 -2.23
C VAL A 290 7.68 13.10 -1.06
N ASN A 291 7.29 12.80 0.17
CA ASN A 291 7.94 13.27 1.39
C ASN A 291 8.05 12.11 2.41
N PRO A 292 9.26 11.62 2.74
CA PRO A 292 9.44 10.49 3.64
C PRO A 292 9.28 10.80 5.13
N ARG A 293 9.09 12.07 5.52
CA ARG A 293 8.85 12.48 6.92
C ARG A 293 7.36 12.66 7.27
N GLN A 294 6.45 12.54 6.31
CA GLN A 294 5.00 12.70 6.49
C GLN A 294 4.26 11.36 6.56
#